data_AF-A0A5N5TLS9-F1
#
_entry.id   AF-A0A5N5TLS9-F1
#
_cell.length_a   1.000
_cell.length_b   1.000
_cell.length_c   1.000
_cell.angle_alpha   90.00
_cell.angle_beta   90.00
_cell.angle_gamma   90.00
#
_symmetry.space_group_name_H-M   'P 1'
#
loop_
_entity.id
_entity.type
_entity.pdbx_description
1 polymer ?
#
loop_
_entity_poly.entity_id
_entity_poly.type
_entity_poly.pdbx_seq_one_letter_code
_entity_poly.pdbx_strand_id
1 'polypeptide(L)'
;MGWTVKVAPDIHTLYFQWQALTKRPILYNVGVWVNETIEAKNPTPLAPPYVNISLSGTMPKRTGTFELNLPCTGLVNGEVDVIMNLNVTSPRPNQPPTVIYLKRKKICLK
;
A
#
# COMPACT_ATOMS: atom_id res chain seq x y z
N MET A 1 16.15 -9.70 0.56
CA MET A 1 16.07 -8.31 0.08
C MET A 1 14.85 -7.66 0.72
N GLY A 2 15.01 -6.55 1.45
CA GLY A 2 13.91 -5.90 2.17
C GLY A 2 14.27 -4.47 2.54
N TRP A 3 14.23 -3.57 1.56
CA TRP A 3 14.52 -2.15 1.80
C TRP A 3 13.27 -1.47 2.35
N THR A 4 13.34 -1.02 3.61
CA THR A 4 12.31 -0.16 4.19
C THR A 4 12.66 1.27 3.83
N VAL A 5 11.84 1.90 2.98
CA VAL A 5 12.06 3.29 2.56
C VAL A 5 11.32 4.22 3.52
N LYS A 6 12.04 5.23 4.05
CA LYS A 6 11.45 6.25 4.90
C LYS A 6 10.58 7.19 4.08
N VAL A 7 9.44 7.58 4.65
CA VAL A 7 8.50 8.57 4.09
C VAL A 7 8.46 9.74 5.06
N ALA A 8 8.81 10.92 4.56
CA ALA A 8 8.94 12.14 5.35
C ALA A 8 7.57 12.61 5.92
N PRO A 9 7.55 13.41 7.00
CA PRO A 9 6.33 13.87 7.66
C PRO A 9 5.34 14.59 6.74
N ASP A 10 5.85 15.42 5.84
CA ASP A 10 5.15 16.24 4.85
C ASP A 10 4.56 15.43 3.67
N ILE A 11 4.98 14.18 3.50
CA ILE A 11 4.45 13.29 2.47
C ILE A 11 3.29 12.47 3.04
N HIS A 12 2.08 12.79 2.59
CA HIS A 12 0.84 12.13 3.03
C HIS A 12 0.32 11.07 2.04
N THR A 13 0.75 11.12 0.79
CA THR A 13 0.25 10.25 -0.27
C THR A 13 1.41 9.75 -1.12
N LEU A 14 1.40 8.46 -1.42
CA LEU A 14 2.30 7.83 -2.38
C LEU A 14 1.53 7.45 -3.63
N TYR A 15 2.06 7.82 -4.79
CA TYR A 15 1.44 7.55 -6.09
C TYR A 15 2.12 6.34 -6.75
N PHE A 16 1.31 5.41 -7.23
CA PHE A 16 1.78 4.20 -7.92
C PHE A 16 1.16 4.13 -9.31
N GLN A 17 2.01 4.05 -10.32
CA GLN A 17 1.60 3.81 -11.68
C GLN A 17 1.61 2.32 -11.99
N TRP A 18 0.58 1.86 -12.70
CA TRP A 18 0.42 0.46 -13.03
C TRP A 18 -0.36 0.28 -14.34
N GLN A 19 -0.06 -0.82 -15.03
CA GLN A 19 -0.76 -1.22 -16.25
C GLN A 19 -0.58 -2.71 -16.51
N ALA A 20 -1.60 -3.34 -17.06
CA ALA A 20 -1.51 -4.68 -17.60
C ALA A 20 -1.00 -4.64 -19.05
N LEU A 21 0.21 -5.17 -19.28
CA LEU A 21 0.82 -5.26 -20.61
C LEU A 21 0.30 -6.44 -21.45
N THR A 22 -0.56 -7.28 -20.88
CA THR A 22 -1.09 -8.48 -21.55
C THR A 22 -2.45 -8.22 -22.16
N LYS A 23 -2.83 -9.01 -23.18
CA LYS A 23 -4.18 -8.93 -23.79
C LYS A 23 -5.28 -9.42 -22.82
N ARG A 24 -5.02 -10.49 -22.06
CA ARG A 24 -6.00 -11.06 -21.12
C ARG A 24 -6.09 -10.25 -19.81
N PRO A 25 -7.25 -10.17 -19.14
CA PRO A 25 -7.36 -9.47 -17.86
C PRO A 25 -6.46 -10.09 -16.79
N ILE A 26 -5.70 -9.25 -16.09
CA ILE A 26 -4.89 -9.66 -14.95
C ILE A 26 -5.69 -9.31 -13.68
N LEU A 27 -5.87 -10.28 -12.79
CA LEU A 27 -6.55 -10.06 -11.53
C LEU A 27 -5.56 -9.53 -10.50
N TYR A 28 -6.01 -8.64 -9.63
CA TYR A 28 -5.21 -8.19 -8.50
C TYR A 28 -5.99 -8.27 -7.19
N ASN A 29 -5.25 -8.41 -6.10
CA ASN A 29 -5.72 -8.19 -4.74
C ASN A 29 -4.70 -7.32 -4.01
N VAL A 30 -5.17 -6.33 -3.27
CA VAL A 30 -4.36 -5.42 -2.47
C VAL A 30 -4.79 -5.48 -1.02
N GLY A 31 -3.81 -5.46 -0.13
CA GLY A 31 -3.99 -5.34 1.31
C GLY A 31 -2.98 -4.36 1.86
N VAL A 32 -3.41 -3.58 2.84
CA VAL A 32 -2.58 -2.59 3.52
C VAL A 32 -2.77 -2.74 5.01
N TRP A 33 -1.66 -2.78 5.75
CA TRP A 33 -1.68 -2.84 7.20
C TRP A 33 -0.45 -2.14 7.78
N VAL A 34 -0.47 -1.98 9.10
CA VAL A 34 0.66 -1.47 9.89
C VAL A 34 1.15 -2.56 10.82
N ASN A 35 2.43 -2.54 11.18
CA ASN A 35 2.99 -3.52 12.10
C ASN A 35 2.63 -3.24 13.57
N GLU A 36 2.38 -1.98 13.91
CA GLU A 36 1.98 -1.59 15.26
C GLU A 36 0.49 -1.84 15.44
N THR A 37 0.13 -2.62 16.46
CA THR A 37 -1.27 -2.79 16.87
C THR A 37 -1.80 -1.42 17.27
N ILE A 38 -2.87 -0.97 16.60
CA ILE A 38 -3.65 0.20 17.00
C ILE A 38 -4.28 -0.14 18.35
N GLU A 39 -3.58 0.16 19.45
CA GLU A 39 -4.15 0.01 20.78
C GLU A 39 -5.27 1.03 20.93
N ALA A 40 -6.51 0.57 21.09
CA ALA A 40 -7.69 1.44 21.19
C ALA A 40 -7.64 2.44 22.37
N LYS A 41 -6.70 2.28 23.31
CA LYS A 41 -6.54 3.13 24.49
C LYS A 41 -5.46 4.21 24.35
N ASN A 42 -4.56 4.11 23.37
CA ASN A 42 -3.45 5.04 23.21
C ASN A 42 -3.58 5.82 21.88
N PRO A 43 -3.23 7.11 21.85
CA PRO A 43 -3.19 7.85 20.60
C PRO A 43 -2.14 7.24 19.66
N THR A 44 -2.54 6.88 18.44
CA THR A 44 -1.62 6.35 17.43
C THR A 44 -1.04 7.46 16.56
N PRO A 45 0.22 7.37 16.11
CA PRO A 45 0.81 8.38 15.22
C PRO A 45 0.16 8.44 13.83
N LEU A 46 -0.35 7.30 13.36
CA LEU A 46 -0.95 7.11 12.03
C LEU A 46 -2.34 6.48 12.18
N ALA A 47 -3.33 7.01 11.46
CA ALA A 47 -4.63 6.36 11.26
C ALA A 47 -4.50 5.23 10.21
N PRO A 48 -5.47 4.30 10.12
CA PRO A 48 -5.40 3.20 9.16
C PRO A 48 -5.10 3.70 7.72
N PRO A 49 -3.98 3.27 7.11
CA PRO A 49 -3.65 3.64 5.74
C PRO A 49 -4.62 2.96 4.76
N TYR A 50 -4.89 3.61 3.63
CA TYR A 50 -5.86 3.12 2.66
C TYR A 50 -5.46 3.46 1.23
N VAL A 51 -6.05 2.75 0.26
CA VAL A 51 -5.85 2.99 -1.16
C VAL A 51 -7.12 3.53 -1.82
N ASN A 52 -6.98 4.25 -2.93
CA ASN A 52 -8.11 4.80 -3.70
C ASN A 52 -8.64 3.85 -4.80
N ILE A 53 -8.45 2.54 -4.65
CA ILE A 53 -8.93 1.49 -5.56
C ILE A 53 -9.62 0.37 -4.77
N SER A 54 -10.41 -0.46 -5.45
CA SER A 54 -10.98 -1.67 -4.86
C SER A 54 -9.89 -2.61 -4.36
N LEU A 55 -10.14 -3.32 -3.24
CA LEU A 55 -9.17 -4.29 -2.71
C LEU A 55 -8.94 -5.49 -3.62
N SER A 56 -9.89 -5.78 -4.51
CA SER A 56 -9.80 -6.85 -5.50
C SER A 56 -10.39 -6.36 -6.81
N GLY A 57 -9.79 -6.74 -7.95
CA GLY A 57 -10.33 -6.35 -9.25
C GLY A 57 -9.45 -6.77 -10.42
N THR A 58 -9.60 -6.04 -11.53
CA THR A 58 -8.79 -6.23 -12.74
C THR A 58 -7.84 -5.04 -12.94
N MET A 59 -6.58 -5.33 -13.26
CA MET A 59 -5.56 -4.31 -13.49
C MET A 59 -5.88 -3.53 -14.78
N PRO A 60 -5.75 -2.19 -14.78
CA PRO A 60 -6.14 -1.37 -15.93
C PRO A 60 -5.28 -1.67 -17.17
N LYS A 61 -5.90 -1.56 -18.35
CA LYS A 61 -5.23 -1.76 -19.65
C LYS A 61 -4.42 -0.57 -20.13
N ARG A 62 -4.72 0.61 -19.60
CA ARG A 62 -3.94 1.84 -19.81
C ARG A 62 -3.23 2.17 -18.50
N THR A 63 -2.12 2.91 -18.58
CA THR A 63 -1.43 3.41 -17.40
C THR A 63 -2.40 4.16 -16.50
N GLY A 64 -2.72 3.55 -15.37
CA GLY A 64 -3.48 4.17 -14.29
C GLY A 64 -2.53 4.63 -13.19
N THR A 65 -3.03 5.49 -12.32
CA THR A 65 -2.37 5.83 -11.06
C THR A 65 -3.33 5.52 -9.92
N PHE A 66 -2.84 4.84 -8.89
CA PHE A 66 -3.55 4.72 -7.62
C PHE A 66 -2.71 5.33 -6.51
N GLU A 67 -3.38 5.65 -5.42
CA GLU A 67 -2.82 6.35 -4.28
C GLU A 67 -2.81 5.42 -3.06
N LEU A 68 -1.72 5.47 -2.31
CA LEU A 68 -1.65 4.98 -0.94
C LEU A 68 -1.60 6.19 0.00
N ASN A 69 -2.65 6.36 0.79
CA ASN A 69 -2.79 7.44 1.74
C ASN A 69 -2.26 7.03 3.12
N LEU A 70 -1.46 7.93 3.71
CA LEU A 70 -0.72 7.75 4.97
C LEU A 70 -1.10 8.85 5.97
N PRO A 71 -2.33 8.82 6.53
CA PRO A 71 -2.84 9.89 7.36
C PRO A 71 -2.22 9.89 8.77
N CYS A 72 -1.28 10.80 9.02
CA CYS A 72 -0.80 11.07 10.38
C CYS A 72 -1.91 11.73 11.20
N THR A 73 -2.06 11.33 12.46
CA THR A 73 -3.13 11.85 13.33
C THR A 73 -2.79 13.21 13.94
N GLY A 74 -1.50 13.57 14.00
CA GLY A 74 -1.01 14.75 14.70
C GLY A 74 -1.14 14.67 16.23
N LEU A 75 -1.47 13.51 16.79
CA LEU A 75 -1.67 13.36 18.23
C LEU A 75 -0.36 13.08 18.98
N VAL A 76 0.52 12.30 18.36
CA VAL A 76 1.82 11.87 18.91
C VAL A 76 2.87 11.72 17.80
N ASN A 77 4.13 11.92 18.16
CA ASN A 77 5.26 11.62 17.27
C ASN A 77 5.45 10.10 17.15
N GLY A 78 5.83 9.61 15.96
CA GLY A 78 6.17 8.19 15.79
C GLY A 78 6.64 7.83 14.39
N GLU A 79 7.31 6.69 14.28
CA GLU A 79 7.68 6.07 13.00
C GLU A 79 6.88 4.78 12.83
N VAL A 80 5.98 4.73 11.85
CA VAL A 80 5.08 3.60 11.63
C VAL A 80 5.49 2.81 10.39
N ASP A 81 5.72 1.52 10.54
CA ASP A 81 5.94 0.59 9.42
C ASP A 81 4.60 0.25 8.75
N VAL A 82 4.42 0.74 7.53
CA VAL A 82 3.28 0.48 6.65
C VAL A 82 3.67 -0.57 5.62
N ILE A 83 2.86 -1.62 5.51
CA ILE A 83 3.05 -2.71 4.57
C ILE A 83 1.86 -2.76 3.63
N MET A 84 2.14 -2.72 2.33
CA MET A 84 1.16 -3.00 1.28
C MET A 84 1.59 -4.25 0.53
N ASN A 85 0.69 -5.21 0.38
CA ASN A 85 0.84 -6.32 -0.56
C ASN A 85 -0.04 -6.08 -1.79
N LEU A 86 0.52 -6.34 -2.96
CA LEU A 86 -0.22 -6.37 -4.22
C LEU A 86 0.03 -7.73 -4.85
N ASN A 87 -0.97 -8.60 -4.75
CA ASN A 87 -0.95 -9.92 -5.37
C ASN A 87 -1.56 -9.83 -6.77
N VAL A 88 -0.81 -10.27 -7.78
CA VAL A 88 -1.15 -10.18 -9.19
C VAL A 88 -1.22 -11.59 -9.77
N THR A 89 -2.42 -11.98 -10.21
CA THR A 89 -2.67 -13.32 -10.76
C THR A 89 -2.83 -13.24 -12.28
N SER A 90 -1.92 -13.91 -12.99
CA SER A 90 -2.01 -14.06 -14.44
C SER A 90 -3.12 -15.04 -14.81
N PRO A 91 -3.88 -14.78 -15.90
CA PRO A 91 -4.89 -15.71 -16.41
C PRO A 91 -4.27 -16.88 -17.19
N ARG A 92 -2.94 -16.97 -17.28
CA ARG A 92 -2.27 -18.10 -17.93
C ARG A 92 -2.27 -19.31 -16.98
N PRO A 93 -2.62 -20.51 -17.46
CA PRO A 93 -2.57 -21.71 -16.64
C PRO A 93 -1.14 -21.94 -16.12
N ASN A 94 -1.03 -22.49 -14.91
CA ASN A 94 0.22 -22.87 -14.26
C ASN A 94 1.22 -21.72 -14.02
N GLN A 95 0.78 -20.46 -14.03
CA GLN A 95 1.60 -19.34 -13.56
C GLN A 95 1.28 -19.02 -12.09
N PRO A 96 2.26 -19.07 -11.17
CA PRO A 96 2.02 -18.67 -9.79
C PRO A 96 1.70 -17.17 -9.72
N PRO A 97 0.87 -16.74 -8.76
CA PRO A 97 0.65 -15.32 -8.51
C PRO A 97 1.96 -14.61 -8.15
N THR A 98 2.13 -13.39 -8.64
CA THR A 98 3.27 -12.54 -8.28
C THR A 98 2.85 -11.62 -7.15
N VAL A 99 3.56 -11.66 -6.02
CA VAL A 99 3.28 -10.78 -4.88
C VAL A 99 4.33 -9.69 -4.80
N ILE A 100 3.87 -8.45 -4.86
CA ILE A 100 4.69 -7.26 -4.66
C ILE A 100 4.50 -6.81 -3.21
N TYR A 101 5.59 -6.78 -2.45
CA TYR A 101 5.61 -6.28 -1.08
C TYR A 101 6.24 -4.89 -1.04
N LEU A 102 5.45 -3.90 -0.62
CA LEU A 102 5.89 -2.53 -0.46
C LEU A 102 5.91 -2.20 1.03
N LYS A 103 7.11 -2.11 1.60
CA LYS A 103 7.32 -1.69 2.97
C LYS A 103 7.81 -0.24 3.01
N ARG A 104 7.10 0.60 3.74
CA ARG A 104 7.39 2.02 3.93
C ARG A 104 7.38 2.33 5.42
N LYS A 105 8.30 3.18 5.86
CA LYS A 105 8.35 3.68 7.24
C LYS A 105 7.90 5.13 7.23
N LYS A 106 6.66 5.38 7.65
CA LYS A 106 6.08 6.71 7.69
C LYS A 106 6.45 7.41 8.98
N ILE A 107 7.06 8.59 8.87
CA ILE A 107 7.33 9.46 10.00
C ILE A 107 6.10 10.36 10.21
N CYS A 108 5.59 10.41 11.43
CA CYS A 108 4.51 11.29 11.86
C CYS A 108 5.01 12.18 13.01
N LEU A 109 4.67 13.47 12.94
CA LEU A 109 4.99 14.46 13.94
C LEU A 109 3.69 15.12 14.43
N LYS A 110 3.69 15.55 15.69
CA LYS A 110 2.65 16.35 16.34
C LYS A 110 2.74 17.82 15.93
#